data_AF-A0AAW2S3B8-F1
#
_entry.id   AF-A0AAW2S3B8-F1
#
_cell.length_a   1.000
_cell.length_b   1.000
_cell.length_c   1.000
_cell.angle_alpha   90.00
_cell.angle_beta   90.00
_cell.angle_gamma   90.00
#
_symmetry.space_group_name_H-M   'P 1'
#
loop_
_entity.id
_entity.type
_entity.pdbx_description
1 polymer ?
#
loop_
_entity_poly.entity_id
_entity_poly.type
_entity_poly.pdbx_seq_one_letter_code
_entity_poly.pdbx_strand_id
1 'polypeptide(L)'
;MVMGAPLDDARHLAQRYDRMRQDAETQAFEVARRQAKVREGNEHPDLASKLEAAEAKLQDLKSNTAVLGKEAASALAAVEDQQQRLTLQRLTAMVMYSYQAESDVELNLSIGDYIVVRKVSNNGWAEGECKGKAGWFPFGYIERRERVFASKVAEVF
;
A
#
# COMPACT_ATOMS: atom_id res chain seq x y z
N MET A 1 -22.30 -5.00 1.37
CA MET A 1 -21.11 -5.61 0.76
C MET A 1 -20.49 -4.59 -0.19
N VAL A 2 -19.43 -3.89 0.22
CA VAL A 2 -18.66 -2.98 -0.65
C VAL A 2 -17.18 -3.27 -0.40
N MET A 3 -16.70 -4.38 -0.96
CA MET A 3 -15.30 -4.82 -0.87
C MET A 3 -14.63 -4.82 -2.25
N GLY A 4 -15.08 -3.94 -3.17
CA GLY A 4 -14.57 -3.86 -4.55
C GLY A 4 -13.81 -2.58 -4.90
N ALA A 5 -14.11 -1.44 -4.26
CA ALA A 5 -13.67 -0.13 -4.75
C ALA A 5 -12.14 0.14 -4.72
N PRO A 6 -11.38 -0.17 -3.64
CA PRO A 6 -9.98 0.28 -3.54
C PRO A 6 -9.01 -0.47 -4.46
N LEU A 7 -9.25 -1.78 -4.65
CA LEU A 7 -8.39 -2.66 -5.44
C LEU A 7 -8.58 -2.44 -6.94
N ASP A 8 -9.82 -2.25 -7.37
CA ASP A 8 -10.10 -1.92 -8.77
C ASP A 8 -9.53 -0.55 -9.11
N ASP A 9 -9.70 0.47 -8.27
CA ASP A 9 -9.11 1.80 -8.51
C ASP A 9 -7.58 1.76 -8.63
N ALA A 10 -6.89 1.04 -7.74
CA ALA A 10 -5.44 0.89 -7.79
C ALA A 10 -4.97 0.14 -9.05
N ARG A 11 -5.71 -0.89 -9.50
CA ARG A 11 -5.41 -1.63 -10.73
C ARG A 11 -5.56 -0.74 -11.97
N HIS A 12 -6.64 0.04 -12.04
CA HIS A 12 -6.84 0.96 -13.16
C HIS A 12 -5.75 2.04 -13.21
N LEU A 13 -5.31 2.56 -12.05
CA LEU A 13 -4.20 3.50 -11.96
C LEU A 13 -2.88 2.88 -12.43
N ALA A 14 -2.56 1.66 -11.99
CA ALA A 14 -1.35 0.95 -12.43
C ALA A 14 -1.35 0.71 -13.95
N GLN A 15 -2.46 0.23 -14.51
CA GLN A 15 -2.60 0.03 -15.96
C GLN A 15 -2.46 1.34 -16.74
N ARG A 16 -3.01 2.45 -16.23
CA ARG A 16 -2.86 3.78 -16.83
C ARG A 16 -1.42 4.27 -16.79
N TYR A 17 -0.74 4.07 -15.67
CA TYR A 17 0.68 4.38 -15.53
C TYR A 17 1.52 3.60 -16.55
N ASP A 18 1.29 2.29 -16.69
CA ASP A 18 2.03 1.45 -17.64
C ASP A 18 1.82 1.90 -19.09
N ARG A 19 0.57 2.19 -19.47
CA ARG A 19 0.27 2.72 -20.82
C ARG A 19 0.96 4.06 -21.06
N MET A 20 0.85 5.00 -20.12
CA MET A 20 1.46 6.33 -20.29
C MET A 20 2.97 6.27 -20.34
N ARG A 21 3.57 5.37 -19.56
CA ARG A 21 5.00 5.10 -19.61
C ARG A 21 5.43 4.56 -20.97
N GLN A 22 4.70 3.61 -21.55
CA GLN A 22 4.96 3.10 -22.90
C GLN A 22 4.84 4.20 -23.96
N ASP A 23 3.85 5.08 -23.84
CA ASP A 23 3.68 6.23 -24.73
C ASP A 23 4.87 7.20 -24.62
N ALA A 24 5.34 7.47 -23.40
CA ALA A 24 6.53 8.29 -23.14
C ALA A 24 7.80 7.66 -23.72
N GLU A 25 7.98 6.34 -23.60
CA GLU A 25 9.10 5.58 -24.17
C GLU A 25 9.08 5.64 -25.72
N THR A 26 7.89 5.47 -26.32
CA THR A 26 7.70 5.57 -27.78
C THR A 26 8.02 6.98 -28.27
N GLN A 27 7.53 8.01 -27.58
CA GLN A 27 7.83 9.41 -27.89
C GLN A 27 9.33 9.72 -27.71
N ALA A 28 9.98 9.15 -26.71
CA ALA A 28 11.42 9.31 -26.50
C ALA A 28 12.25 8.73 -27.65
N PHE A 29 11.87 7.55 -28.15
CA PHE A 29 12.49 6.96 -29.34
C PHE A 29 12.29 7.84 -30.59
N GLU A 30 11.09 8.40 -30.74
CA GLU A 30 10.75 9.32 -31.83
C GLU A 30 11.61 10.60 -31.82
N VAL A 31 11.81 11.19 -30.63
CA VAL A 31 12.67 12.34 -30.40
C VAL A 31 14.12 11.99 -30.75
N ALA A 32 14.64 10.88 -30.24
CA ALA A 32 16.01 10.44 -30.53
C ALA A 32 16.25 10.27 -32.03
N ARG A 33 15.29 9.68 -32.75
CA ARG A 33 15.35 9.52 -34.21
C ARG A 33 15.37 10.87 -34.94
N ARG A 34 14.61 11.88 -34.48
CA ARG A 34 14.61 13.21 -35.08
C ARG A 34 15.89 13.99 -34.76
N GLN A 35 16.39 13.90 -33.53
CA GLN A 35 17.66 14.50 -33.14
C GLN A 35 18.81 14.00 -34.01
N ALA A 36 18.85 12.69 -34.30
CA ALA A 36 19.85 12.11 -35.20
C ALA A 36 19.76 12.69 -36.62
N LYS A 37 18.55 12.81 -37.19
CA LYS A 37 18.33 13.39 -38.52
C LYS A 37 18.72 14.87 -38.62
N VAL A 38 18.49 15.64 -37.57
CA VAL A 38 18.91 17.06 -37.50
C VAL A 38 20.44 17.15 -37.42
N ARG A 39 21.08 16.25 -36.66
CA ARG A 39 22.56 16.16 -36.55
C ARG A 39 23.26 15.79 -37.86
N GLU A 40 22.61 15.02 -38.73
CA GLU A 40 23.16 14.56 -40.01
C GLU A 40 23.17 15.63 -41.12
N GLY A 41 22.81 16.88 -40.83
CA GLY A 41 23.08 18.04 -41.70
C GLY A 41 21.97 18.43 -42.69
N ASN A 42 20.75 17.89 -42.53
CA ASN A 42 19.59 18.36 -43.28
C ASN A 42 18.95 19.55 -42.54
N GLU A 43 19.53 20.74 -42.66
CA GLU A 43 19.06 21.99 -42.04
C GLU A 43 17.77 22.51 -42.71
N HIS A 44 16.68 21.76 -42.58
CA HIS A 44 15.36 22.20 -43.00
C HIS A 44 14.63 22.79 -41.78
N PRO A 45 14.17 24.06 -41.82
CA PRO A 45 13.49 24.70 -40.69
C PRO A 45 12.26 23.92 -40.18
N ASP A 46 11.56 23.18 -41.06
CA ASP A 46 10.49 22.26 -40.67
C ASP A 46 10.92 21.07 -39.79
N LEU A 47 12.18 20.62 -39.87
CA LEU A 47 12.66 19.48 -39.06
C LEU A 47 12.97 19.93 -37.63
N ALA A 48 13.51 21.14 -37.47
CA ALA A 48 13.80 21.73 -36.17
C ALA A 48 12.50 21.99 -35.38
N SER A 49 11.49 22.61 -36.00
CA SER A 49 10.19 22.84 -35.36
C SER A 49 9.46 21.54 -35.00
N LYS A 50 9.54 20.51 -35.85
CA LYS A 50 8.99 19.18 -35.54
C LYS A 50 9.73 18.47 -34.41
N LEU A 51 11.04 18.68 -34.29
CA LEU A 51 11.83 18.13 -33.17
C LEU A 51 11.43 18.81 -31.86
N GLU A 52 11.38 20.14 -31.84
CA GLU A 52 10.98 20.93 -30.67
C GLU A 52 9.57 20.54 -30.18
N ALA A 53 8.61 20.41 -31.10
CA ALA A 53 7.26 19.96 -30.76
C ALA A 53 7.24 18.52 -30.20
N ALA A 54 8.08 17.62 -30.73
CA ALA A 54 8.19 16.26 -30.22
C ALA A 54 8.86 16.19 -28.84
N GLU A 55 9.83 17.07 -28.57
CA GLU A 55 10.50 17.22 -27.28
C GLU A 55 9.57 17.80 -26.21
N ALA A 56 8.80 18.84 -26.54
CA ALA A 56 7.78 19.39 -25.66
C ALA A 56 6.74 18.32 -25.27
N LYS A 57 6.23 17.57 -26.26
CA LYS A 57 5.32 16.46 -26.00
C LYS A 57 5.94 15.36 -25.12
N LEU A 58 7.23 15.06 -25.30
CA LEU A 58 7.94 14.12 -24.44
C LEU A 58 8.06 14.65 -23.00
N GLN A 59 8.33 15.94 -22.83
CA GLN A 59 8.42 16.56 -21.53
C GLN A 59 7.07 16.50 -20.78
N ASP A 60 5.97 16.77 -21.47
CA ASP A 60 4.61 16.66 -20.93
C ASP A 60 4.26 15.21 -20.56
N LEU A 61 4.60 14.24 -21.42
CA LEU A 61 4.36 12.82 -21.10
C LEU A 61 5.18 12.38 -19.89
N LYS A 62 6.43 12.83 -19.75
CA LYS A 62 7.28 12.50 -18.60
C LYS A 62 6.74 13.09 -17.30
N SER A 63 6.29 14.35 -17.30
CA SER A 63 5.72 14.97 -16.11
C SER A 63 4.43 14.26 -15.69
N ASN A 64 3.54 13.97 -16.64
CA ASN A 64 2.30 13.24 -16.38
C ASN A 64 2.56 11.81 -15.87
N THR A 65 3.54 11.10 -16.45
CA THR A 65 3.95 9.76 -16.00
C THR A 65 4.46 9.79 -14.56
N ALA A 66 5.22 10.82 -14.17
CA ALA A 66 5.72 10.97 -12.81
C ALA A 66 4.60 11.22 -11.79
N VAL A 67 3.58 12.00 -12.16
CA VAL A 67 2.40 12.24 -11.30
C VAL A 67 1.59 10.96 -11.14
N LEU A 68 1.22 10.29 -12.24
CA LEU A 68 0.48 9.03 -12.19
C LEU A 68 1.24 7.94 -11.44
N GLY A 69 2.57 7.88 -11.56
CA GLY A 69 3.39 6.93 -10.80
C GLY A 69 3.28 7.12 -9.29
N LYS A 70 3.26 8.38 -8.82
CA LYS A 70 3.05 8.69 -7.40
C LYS A 70 1.64 8.32 -6.94
N GLU A 71 0.63 8.60 -7.75
CA GLU A 71 -0.76 8.27 -7.45
C GLU A 71 -0.98 6.76 -7.36
N ALA A 72 -0.47 6.00 -8.34
CA ALA A 72 -0.55 4.55 -8.36
C ALA A 72 0.17 3.93 -7.16
N ALA A 73 1.38 4.41 -6.82
CA ALA A 73 2.12 3.95 -5.64
C ALA A 73 1.36 4.23 -4.34
N SER A 74 0.79 5.42 -4.20
CA SER A 74 -0.01 5.80 -3.03
C SER A 74 -1.27 4.94 -2.88
N ALA A 75 -1.99 4.70 -3.99
CA ALA A 75 -3.18 3.85 -4.00
C ALA A 75 -2.87 2.40 -3.61
N LEU A 76 -1.78 1.82 -4.15
CA LEU A 76 -1.35 0.47 -3.78
C LEU A 76 -0.97 0.38 -2.30
N ALA A 77 -0.22 1.35 -1.78
CA ALA A 77 0.12 1.39 -0.36
C ALA A 77 -1.11 1.51 0.55
N ALA A 78 -2.11 2.30 0.15
CA ALA A 78 -3.37 2.42 0.89
C ALA A 78 -4.18 1.11 0.89
N VAL A 79 -4.19 0.38 -0.23
CA VAL A 79 -4.81 -0.96 -0.31
C VAL A 79 -4.11 -1.95 0.62
N GLU A 80 -2.77 -1.95 0.63
CA GLU A 80 -1.98 -2.80 1.54
C GLU A 80 -2.25 -2.48 3.01
N ASP A 81 -2.25 -1.19 3.39
CA ASP A 81 -2.59 -0.76 4.77
C ASP A 81 -4.01 -1.19 5.15
N GLN A 82 -4.99 -0.98 4.26
CA GLN A 82 -6.36 -1.40 4.51
C GLN A 82 -6.47 -2.92 4.67
N GLN A 83 -5.78 -3.70 3.84
CA GLN A 83 -5.76 -5.15 3.92
C GLN A 83 -5.09 -5.65 5.20
N GLN A 84 -3.98 -5.03 5.61
CA GLN A 84 -3.33 -5.28 6.90
C GLN A 84 -4.29 -4.97 8.05
N ARG A 85 -4.94 -3.80 8.06
CA ARG A 85 -5.91 -3.43 9.10
C ARG A 85 -7.08 -4.42 9.19
N LEU A 86 -7.64 -4.86 8.07
CA LEU A 86 -8.74 -5.84 8.07
C LEU A 86 -8.32 -7.23 8.54
N THR A 87 -7.10 -7.65 8.16
CA THR A 87 -6.54 -8.96 8.56
C THR A 87 -6.20 -8.96 10.06
N LEU A 88 -5.69 -7.84 10.57
CA LEU A 88 -5.29 -7.68 11.98
C LEU A 88 -6.51 -7.43 12.89
N GLN A 89 -7.51 -6.65 12.45
CA GLN A 89 -8.78 -6.47 13.20
C GLN A 89 -9.52 -7.78 13.49
N ARG A 90 -9.22 -8.85 12.76
CA ARG A 90 -9.77 -10.20 12.97
C ARG A 90 -8.89 -11.09 13.86
N LEU A 91 -7.65 -10.71 14.17
CA LEU A 91 -6.78 -11.45 15.07
C LEU A 91 -7.18 -11.18 16.52
N THR A 92 -8.13 -11.99 16.98
CA THR A 92 -8.33 -12.19 18.41
C THR A 92 -7.25 -13.16 18.89
N ALA A 93 -6.53 -12.82 19.95
CA ALA A 93 -5.56 -13.71 20.56
C ALA A 93 -5.86 -13.85 22.05
N MET A 94 -5.52 -15.01 22.62
CA MET A 94 -5.60 -15.23 24.05
C MET A 94 -4.22 -15.04 24.66
N VAL A 95 -4.15 -14.36 25.80
CA VAL A 95 -2.92 -14.22 26.58
C VAL A 95 -2.56 -15.57 27.20
N MET A 96 -1.35 -16.06 26.90
CA MET A 96 -0.80 -17.30 27.45
C MET A 96 0.13 -17.05 28.64
N TYR A 97 0.73 -15.86 28.70
CA TYR A 97 1.64 -15.45 29.77
C TYR A 97 1.30 -14.05 30.24
N SER A 98 1.32 -13.83 31.56
CA SER A 98 1.10 -12.50 32.13
C SER A 98 2.27 -11.58 31.81
N TYR A 99 1.98 -10.31 31.59
CA TYR A 99 2.98 -9.27 31.37
C TYR A 99 2.60 -8.02 32.16
N GLN A 100 3.57 -7.44 32.85
CA GLN A 100 3.40 -6.18 33.56
C GLN A 100 4.06 -5.08 32.74
N ALA A 101 3.29 -4.05 32.40
CA ALA A 101 3.78 -2.91 31.63
C ALA A 101 4.88 -2.17 32.41
N GLU A 102 5.99 -1.89 31.75
CA GLU A 102 7.12 -1.13 32.29
C GLU A 102 7.00 0.36 32.00
N SER A 103 6.16 0.74 31.03
CA SER A 103 5.88 2.13 30.67
C SER A 103 4.40 2.39 30.34
N ASP A 104 4.01 3.66 30.28
CA ASP A 104 2.62 4.06 30.00
C ASP A 104 2.16 3.76 28.57
N VAL A 105 3.08 3.41 27.67
CA VAL A 105 2.75 3.00 26.30
C VAL A 105 2.52 1.49 26.17
N GLU A 106 2.80 0.73 27.24
CA GLU A 106 2.69 -0.73 27.28
C GLU A 106 1.37 -1.19 27.93
N LEU A 107 0.95 -2.41 27.57
CA LEU A 107 -0.29 -2.99 28.00
C LEU A 107 -0.04 -4.14 28.99
N ASN A 108 -0.68 -4.06 30.15
CA ASN A 108 -0.70 -5.16 31.11
C ASN A 108 -1.51 -6.34 30.54
N LEU A 109 -0.96 -7.54 30.62
CA LEU A 109 -1.60 -8.78 30.16
C LEU A 109 -1.85 -9.71 31.34
N SER A 110 -3.07 -10.27 31.42
CA SER A 110 -3.42 -11.35 32.33
C SER A 110 -3.75 -12.61 31.55
N ILE A 111 -3.25 -13.76 32.00
CA ILE A 111 -3.48 -15.05 31.33
C ILE A 111 -4.98 -15.30 31.15
N GLY A 112 -5.38 -15.77 29.97
CA GLY A 112 -6.76 -16.04 29.60
C GLY A 112 -7.53 -14.83 29.06
N ASP A 113 -6.98 -13.61 29.18
CA ASP A 113 -7.58 -12.44 28.56
C ASP A 113 -7.54 -12.53 27.03
N TYR A 114 -8.53 -11.93 26.38
CA TYR A 114 -8.56 -11.79 24.94
C TYR A 114 -8.10 -10.40 24.53
N ILE A 115 -7.18 -10.36 23.57
CA ILE A 115 -6.63 -9.15 22.99
C ILE A 115 -6.97 -9.07 21.51
N VAL A 116 -7.33 -7.87 21.06
CA VAL A 116 -7.44 -7.56 19.64
C VAL A 116 -6.10 -7.00 19.18
N VAL A 117 -5.37 -7.76 18.37
CA VAL A 117 -4.05 -7.33 17.87
C VAL A 117 -4.25 -6.34 16.73
N ARG A 118 -3.70 -5.12 16.84
CA ARG A 118 -3.79 -4.08 15.81
C ARG A 118 -2.58 -4.04 14.91
N LYS A 119 -1.39 -4.28 15.45
CA LYS A 119 -0.12 -4.20 14.74
C LYS A 119 0.89 -5.18 15.33
N VAL A 120 1.71 -5.79 14.49
CA VAL A 120 2.87 -6.58 14.91
C VAL A 120 4.11 -5.97 14.29
N SER A 121 5.10 -5.66 15.11
CA SER A 121 6.39 -5.13 14.71
C SER A 121 7.39 -6.27 14.53
N ASN A 122 8.40 -6.08 13.67
CA ASN A 122 9.45 -7.07 13.41
C ASN A 122 10.43 -7.27 14.59
N ASN A 123 10.32 -6.48 15.65
CA ASN A 123 11.13 -6.54 16.87
C ASN A 123 10.53 -7.45 17.96
N GLY A 124 9.47 -8.21 17.65
CA GLY A 124 8.81 -9.11 18.60
C GLY A 124 7.74 -8.45 19.47
N TRP A 125 7.43 -7.16 19.25
CA TRP A 125 6.36 -6.45 19.94
C TRP A 125 5.10 -6.36 19.08
N ALA A 126 3.95 -6.32 19.75
CA ALA A 126 2.66 -6.08 19.13
C ALA A 126 1.90 -4.99 19.87
N GLU A 127 1.08 -4.24 19.14
CA GLU A 127 0.14 -3.28 19.68
C GLU A 127 -1.26 -3.88 19.62
N GLY A 128 -2.06 -3.70 20.65
CA GLY A 128 -3.41 -4.26 20.71
C GLY A 128 -4.28 -3.60 21.75
N GLU A 129 -5.51 -4.09 21.87
CA GLU A 129 -6.50 -3.63 22.84
C GLU A 129 -7.01 -4.79 23.70
N CYS A 130 -6.97 -4.61 25.02
CA CYS A 130 -7.56 -5.52 25.99
C CYS A 130 -8.35 -4.70 27.02
N LYS A 131 -9.61 -5.08 27.29
CA LYS A 131 -10.48 -4.44 28.31
C LYS A 131 -10.56 -2.91 28.17
N GLY A 132 -10.62 -2.40 26.94
CA GLY A 132 -10.71 -0.96 26.64
C GLY A 132 -9.40 -0.17 26.83
N LYS A 133 -8.28 -0.85 27.10
CA LYS A 133 -6.94 -0.25 27.17
C LYS A 133 -6.11 -0.69 25.96
N ALA A 134 -5.41 0.27 25.35
CA ALA A 134 -4.50 0.03 24.23
C ALA A 134 -3.04 0.19 24.68
N GLY A 135 -2.15 -0.61 24.11
CA GLY A 135 -0.72 -0.49 24.36
C GLY A 135 0.10 -1.60 23.71
N TRP A 136 1.42 -1.51 23.90
CA TRP A 136 2.40 -2.46 23.41
C TRP A 136 2.60 -3.63 24.35
N PHE A 137 2.81 -4.82 23.80
CA PHE A 137 3.11 -6.04 24.57
C PHE A 137 3.96 -7.02 23.75
N PRO A 138 4.65 -7.99 24.40
CA PRO A 138 5.42 -9.02 23.69
C PRO A 138 4.52 -9.95 22.86
N PHE A 139 4.77 -10.05 21.55
CA PHE A 139 3.94 -10.85 20.65
C PHE A 139 3.96 -12.35 20.99
N GLY A 140 5.07 -12.86 21.53
CA GLY A 140 5.19 -14.27 21.92
C GLY A 140 4.33 -14.67 23.13
N TYR A 141 3.70 -13.70 23.81
CA TYR A 141 2.93 -13.95 25.04
C TYR A 141 1.46 -14.28 24.75
N ILE A 142 1.06 -14.23 23.48
CA ILE A 142 -0.30 -14.46 23.03
C ILE A 142 -0.36 -15.61 22.04
N GLU A 143 -1.47 -16.34 22.03
CA GLU A 143 -1.77 -17.37 21.04
C GLU A 143 -2.95 -16.92 20.19
N ARG A 144 -2.79 -16.95 18.87
CA ARG A 144 -3.88 -16.61 17.95
C ARG A 144 -5.04 -17.55 18.17
N ARG A 145 -6.22 -17.01 18.43
CA ARG A 145 -7.48 -17.75 18.49
C ARG A 145 -8.30 -17.35 17.27
N GLU A 146 -8.50 -18.28 16.35
CA GLU A 146 -9.49 -18.08 15.30
C GLU A 146 -10.83 -17.87 15.99
N ARG A 147 -11.51 -16.75 15.72
CA ARG A 147 -12.84 -16.50 16.29
C ARG A 147 -13.72 -17.68 15.91
N VAL A 148 -14.00 -18.56 16.87
CA VAL A 148 -15.25 -19.31 16.83
C VAL A 148 -16.30 -18.21 16.91
N PHE A 149 -17.01 -17.98 15.81
CA PHE A 149 -18.14 -17.08 15.79
C PHE A 149 -18.98 -17.34 17.05
N ALA A 150 -19.32 -16.28 17.78
CA ALA A 150 -20.20 -16.33 18.93
C ALA A 150 -21.63 -16.73 18.49
N SER A 151 -21.77 -17.97 18.04
CA SER A 151 -23.00 -18.58 17.56
C SER A 151 -23.13 -20.03 18.05
N LYS A 152 -22.34 -20.43 19.06
CA LYS A 152 -22.41 -21.75 19.68
C LYS A 152 -22.42 -21.68 21.21
N VAL A 153 -23.18 -20.74 21.80
CA VAL A 153 -23.57 -20.77 23.22
C VAL A 153 -24.96 -20.15 23.36
N ALA A 154 -25.97 -20.72 22.69
CA ALA A 154 -27.36 -20.33 22.90
C ALA A 154 -28.35 -21.47 22.60
N GLU A 155 -27.96 -22.73 22.84
CA GLU A 155 -28.92 -23.84 22.94
C GLU A 155 -28.29 -24.94 23.80
N VAL A 156 -28.40 -24.83 25.12
CA VAL A 156 -28.69 -25.92 26.07
C VAL A 156 -29.01 -25.24 27.39
N PHE A 157 -30.28 -24.93 27.65
CA PHE A 157 -30.98 -25.02 28.94
C PHE A 157 -32.47 -24.87 28.70
#